data_AF-A0A7C5TBT4-F1
#
_entry.id   AF-A0A7C5TBT4-F1
#
_cell.length_a   1.000
_cell.length_b   1.000
_cell.length_c   1.000
_cell.angle_alpha   90.00
_cell.angle_beta   90.00
_cell.angle_gamma   90.00
#
_symmetry.space_group_name_H-M   'P 1'
#
loop_
_entity.id
_entity.type
_entity.pdbx_description
1 polymer ?
#
loop_
_entity_poly.entity_id
_entity_poly.type
_entity_poly.pdbx_seq_one_letter_code
_entity_poly.pdbx_strand_id
1 'polypeptide(L)'
;MKVHVAIDVLKLYRRLVSEGTRFITTEGLAEELSISTRSAGKLLSKMQERGLVTKCSKSTYKILYVDRGLKTNRVELLLYSKSL
;
A
#
# COMPACT_ATOMS: atom_id res chain seq x y z
N MET A 1 20.06 4.46 -23.01
CA MET A 1 18.65 4.15 -23.35
C MET A 1 17.83 4.19 -22.06
N LYS A 2 16.81 5.06 -21.94
CA LYS A 2 15.93 5.09 -20.75
C LYS A 2 14.72 4.20 -21.03
N VAL A 3 14.59 3.10 -20.29
CA VAL A 3 13.42 2.23 -20.38
C VAL A 3 12.36 2.77 -19.43
N HIS A 4 11.17 3.04 -19.96
CA HIS A 4 10.02 3.48 -19.17
C HIS A 4 9.11 2.28 -18.92
N VAL A 5 8.96 1.91 -17.65
CA VAL A 5 8.06 0.83 -17.21
C VAL A 5 6.86 1.46 -16.49
N ALA A 6 5.66 1.20 -16.99
CA ALA A 6 4.42 1.59 -16.34
C ALA A 6 3.97 0.47 -15.39
N ILE A 7 3.78 0.81 -14.11
CA ILE A 7 3.24 -0.11 -13.11
C ILE A 7 1.80 0.31 -12.78
N ASP A 8 0.86 -0.61 -13.00
CA ASP A 8 -0.51 -0.45 -12.54
C ASP A 8 -0.60 -0.73 -11.03
N VAL A 9 -0.82 0.34 -10.27
CA VAL A 9 -0.91 0.32 -8.81
C VAL A 9 -2.05 -0.55 -8.29
N LEU A 10 -3.20 -0.56 -8.98
CA LEU A 10 -4.36 -1.36 -8.56
C LEU A 10 -4.14 -2.84 -8.85
N LYS A 11 -3.53 -3.16 -9.99
CA LYS A 11 -3.16 -4.54 -10.32
C LYS A 11 -2.14 -5.10 -9.32
N LEU A 12 -1.13 -4.32 -8.97
CA LEU A 12 -0.16 -4.69 -7.95
C LEU A 12 -0.84 -4.93 -6.60
N TYR A 13 -1.68 -3.99 -6.13
CA TYR A 13 -2.41 -4.17 -4.87
C TYR A 13 -3.23 -5.46 -4.84
N ARG A 14 -3.99 -5.74 -5.91
CA ARG A 14 -4.81 -6.96 -6.00
C ARG A 14 -3.95 -8.23 -5.92
N ARG A 15 -2.79 -8.24 -6.57
CA ARG A 15 -1.83 -9.35 -6.48
C ARG A 15 -1.39 -9.55 -5.03
N LEU A 16 -0.92 -8.50 -4.38
CA LEU A 16 -0.43 -8.57 -3.00
C LEU A 16 -1.52 -9.05 -2.02
N VAL A 17 -2.77 -8.62 -2.23
CA VAL A 17 -3.92 -9.12 -1.46
C VAL A 17 -4.16 -10.60 -1.73
N SER A 18 -4.12 -11.05 -2.99
CA SER A 18 -4.33 -12.45 -3.36
C SER A 18 -3.25 -13.39 -2.83
N GLU A 19 -2.03 -12.90 -2.64
CA GLU A 19 -0.92 -13.63 -2.04
C GLU A 19 -1.01 -13.68 -0.50
N GLY A 20 -2.00 -13.01 0.09
CA GLY A 20 -2.15 -12.93 1.54
C GLY A 20 -1.14 -12.00 2.21
N THR A 21 -0.45 -11.15 1.44
CA THR A 21 0.54 -10.22 1.97
C THR A 21 -0.12 -9.22 2.90
N ARG A 22 0.33 -9.18 4.16
CA ARG A 22 -0.19 -8.24 5.17
C ARG A 22 0.68 -6.99 5.32
N PHE A 23 1.99 -7.16 5.18
CA PHE A 23 2.98 -6.10 5.34
C PHE A 23 3.96 -6.14 4.18
N ILE A 24 4.38 -4.96 3.73
CA ILE A 24 5.36 -4.76 2.67
C ILE A 24 6.40 -3.78 3.14
N THR A 25 7.67 -4.12 2.91
CA THR A 25 8.78 -3.19 3.06
C THR A 25 9.13 -2.55 1.72
N THR A 26 9.70 -1.35 1.75
CA THR A 26 10.24 -0.69 0.55
C THR A 26 11.31 -1.53 -0.14
N GLU A 27 12.08 -2.30 0.62
CA GLU A 27 13.13 -3.19 0.11
C GLU A 27 12.54 -4.45 -0.52
N GLY A 28 11.60 -5.12 0.16
CA GLY A 28 10.96 -6.32 -0.39
C GLY A 28 10.23 -6.04 -1.69
N LEU A 29 9.51 -4.90 -1.78
CA LEU A 29 8.86 -4.50 -3.02
C LEU A 29 9.87 -4.10 -4.12
N ALA A 30 11.01 -3.53 -3.75
CA ALA A 30 12.06 -3.17 -4.69
C ALA A 30 12.68 -4.41 -5.32
N GLU A 31 12.97 -5.43 -4.51
CA GLU A 31 13.48 -6.72 -4.94
C GLU A 31 12.48 -7.45 -5.85
N GLU A 32 11.23 -7.58 -5.40
CA GLU A 32 10.16 -8.26 -6.14
C GLU A 32 9.92 -7.67 -7.53
N LEU A 33 10.00 -6.33 -7.64
CA LEU A 33 9.78 -5.63 -8.91
C LEU A 33 11.08 -5.35 -9.67
N SER A 34 12.24 -5.73 -9.13
CA SER A 34 13.57 -5.41 -9.67
C SER A 34 13.73 -3.91 -9.97
N ILE A 35 13.30 -3.06 -9.03
CA ILE A 35 13.40 -1.59 -9.12
C ILE A 35 14.21 -1.02 -7.95
N SER A 36 14.61 0.25 -8.04
CA SER A 36 15.25 0.91 -6.90
C SER A 36 14.30 1.07 -5.71
N THR A 37 14.85 1.05 -4.49
CA THR A 37 14.12 1.34 -3.24
C THR A 37 13.43 2.71 -3.28
N ARG A 38 14.02 3.70 -3.97
CA ARG A 38 13.41 5.01 -4.21
C ARG A 38 12.13 4.92 -5.06
N SER A 39 12.15 4.11 -6.11
CA SER A 39 10.99 3.86 -6.97
C SER A 39 9.90 3.09 -6.23
N ALA A 40 10.27 2.05 -5.48
CA ALA A 40 9.36 1.28 -4.64
C ALA A 40 8.70 2.17 -3.58
N GLY A 41 9.48 3.04 -2.93
CA GLY A 41 8.97 4.03 -1.98
C GLY A 41 7.93 4.96 -2.61
N LYS A 42 8.20 5.51 -3.81
CA LYS A 42 7.21 6.33 -4.55
C LYS A 42 5.95 5.54 -4.88
N LEU A 43 6.07 4.25 -5.20
CA LEU A 43 4.95 3.39 -5.51
C LEU A 43 4.06 3.15 -4.28
N LEU A 44 4.68 2.86 -3.13
CA LEU A 44 4.00 2.68 -1.85
C LEU A 44 3.34 3.97 -1.38
N SER A 45 3.96 5.13 -1.58
CA SER A 45 3.32 6.43 -1.32
C SER A 45 2.06 6.62 -2.19
N LYS A 46 2.13 6.29 -3.48
CA LYS A 46 0.94 6.34 -4.36
C LYS A 46 -0.14 5.34 -3.95
N MET A 47 0.23 4.17 -3.44
CA MET A 47 -0.73 3.21 -2.88
C MET A 47 -1.39 3.77 -1.61
N GLN A 48 -0.62 4.44 -0.75
CA GLN A 48 -1.11 5.07 0.47
C GLN A 48 -2.08 6.21 0.16
N GLU A 49 -1.75 7.09 -0.79
CA GLU A 49 -2.63 8.17 -1.27
C GLU A 49 -3.97 7.65 -1.79
N ARG A 50 -4.01 6.41 -2.28
CA ARG A 50 -5.22 5.73 -2.77
C ARG A 50 -5.95 4.92 -1.70
N GLY A 51 -5.50 4.96 -0.45
CA GLY A 51 -6.11 4.20 0.65
C GLY A 51 -5.91 2.68 0.57
N LEU A 52 -4.91 2.21 -0.18
CA LEU A 52 -4.64 0.78 -0.38
C LEU A 52 -3.70 0.21 0.68
N VAL A 53 -2.83 1.04 1.22
CA VAL A 53 -1.88 0.70 2.28
C VAL A 53 -1.82 1.82 3.30
N THR A 54 -1.36 1.52 4.51
CA THR A 54 -1.02 2.53 5.53
C THR A 54 0.42 2.38 5.97
N LYS A 55 1.10 3.49 6.24
CA LYS A 55 2.50 3.47 6.66
C LYS A 55 2.58 3.14 8.15
N CYS A 56 3.35 2.11 8.50
CA CYS A 56 3.56 1.70 9.89
C CYS A 56 4.91 2.17 10.46
N SER A 57 5.94 2.22 9.61
CA SER A 57 7.30 2.64 9.99
C SER A 57 7.97 3.39 8.84
N LYS A 58 9.25 3.76 9.00
CA LYS A 58 10.03 4.47 7.97
C LYS A 58 9.97 3.77 6.60
N SER A 59 10.02 2.44 6.58
CA SER A 59 10.11 1.60 5.37
C SER A 59 9.02 0.53 5.26
N THR A 60 8.13 0.39 6.24
CA THR A 60 7.10 -0.67 6.26
C THR A 60 5.69 -0.10 6.13
N TYR A 61 4.89 -0.76 5.30
CA TYR A 61 3.49 -0.46 5.01
C TYR A 61 2.64 -1.69 5.28
N LYS A 62 1.43 -1.49 5.82
CA LYS A 62 0.41 -2.52 6.01
C LYS A 62 -0.62 -2.42 4.90
N ILE A 63 -1.00 -3.56 4.32
CA ILE A 63 -2.07 -3.63 3.32
C ILE A 63 -3.42 -3.41 4.00
N LEU A 64 -4.22 -2.51 3.44
CA LEU A 64 -5.59 -2.29 3.87
C LEU A 64 -6.49 -3.20 3.03
N TYR A 65 -7.09 -4.22 3.66
CA TYR A 65 -8.07 -5.08 3.01
C TYR A 65 -9.36 -4.30 2.87
N VAL A 66 -9.71 -3.90 1.65
CA VAL A 66 -11.07 -3.44 1.37
C VAL A 66 -11.89 -4.69 1.17
N ASP A 67 -12.54 -5.13 2.25
CA ASP A 67 -13.59 -6.14 2.15
C ASP A 67 -14.65 -5.59 1.18
N ARG A 68 -14.82 -6.20 0.00
CA ARG A 68 -15.89 -5.84 -0.94
C ARG A 68 -17.29 -6.23 -0.40
N GLY A 69 -17.40 -6.52 0.90
CA GLY A 69 -18.65 -6.59 1.66
C GLY A 69 -18.94 -5.35 2.52
N LEU A 70 -18.03 -4.37 2.69
CA LEU A 70 -18.38 -3.10 3.34
C LEU A 70 -18.94 -2.11 2.34
N LYS A 71 -20.28 -2.10 2.31
CA LYS A 71 -21.10 -1.03 1.73
C LYS A 71 -20.48 0.33 1.99
N THR A 72 -20.46 1.15 0.94
CA THR A 72 -20.55 2.61 1.01
C THR A 72 -21.16 3.07 2.33
N ASN A 73 -20.36 3.71 3.20
CA ASN A 73 -20.68 4.98 3.86
C ASN A 73 -19.70 5.31 4.99
N ARG A 74 -19.38 6.60 5.04
CA ARG A 74 -18.86 7.38 6.17
C ARG A 74 -17.37 7.27 6.51
N VAL A 75 -16.68 8.32 6.07
CA VAL A 75 -15.77 9.11 6.90
C VAL A 75 -16.30 9.19 8.34
N GLU A 76 -15.78 8.35 9.23
CA GLU A 76 -15.65 8.69 10.65
C GLU A 76 -14.18 8.50 11.01
N LEU A 77 -13.43 9.58 10.81
CA LEU A 77 -12.21 9.85 11.55
C LEU A 77 -12.60 10.01 13.03
N LEU A 78 -12.69 8.91 13.76
CA LEU A 78 -12.58 8.95 15.22
C LEU A 78 -11.09 9.05 15.57
N LEU A 79 -10.57 10.26 15.42
CA LEU A 79 -9.41 10.71 16.16
C LEU A 79 -9.81 10.87 17.64
N TYR A 80 -8.91 10.44 18.51
CA TYR A 80 -8.87 10.60 19.96
C TYR A 80 -9.68 9.61 20.81
N SER A 81 -8.95 8.57 21.20
CA SER A 81 -8.79 8.22 22.61
C SER A 81 -9.06 9.38 23.59
N LYS A 82 -10.11 9.24 24.40
CA LYS A 82 -9.95 9.39 25.85
C LYS A 82 -10.72 8.26 26.53
N SER A 83 -9.93 7.37 27.12
CA SER A 83 -10.37 6.46 28.17
C SER A 83 -11.04 7.24 29.29
N LEU A 84 -12.04 6.58 29.88
CA LEU A 84 -12.51 6.63 31.27
C LEU A 84 -11.82 7.64 32.20
#